data_AF-A0A250I9D6-F1
#
_entry.id   AF-A0A250I9D6-F1
#
_cell.length_a   1.000
_cell.length_b   1.000
_cell.length_c   1.000
_cell.angle_alpha   90.00
_cell.angle_beta   90.00
_cell.angle_gamma   90.00
#
_symmetry.space_group_name_H-M   'P 1'
#
loop_
_entity.id
_entity.type
_entity.pdbx_description
1 polymer ?
#
loop_
_entity_poly.entity_id
_entity_poly.type
_entity_poly.pdbx_seq_one_letter_code
_entity_poly.pdbx_strand_id
1 'polypeptide(L)' 'MYVADVDAHCARARAAGAAIVMEPYNTEYGSRNYAARDLEGNVWSFGTYRPAP' A
#
# COMPACT_ATOMS: atom_id res chain seq x y z
N MET A 1 -7.18 0.89 -0.47
CA MET A 1 -7.64 -0.46 -0.85
C MET A 1 -7.17 -1.48 0.18
N TYR A 2 -7.99 -2.46 0.53
CA TYR A 2 -7.59 -3.53 1.46
C TYR A 2 -6.63 -4.52 0.79
N VAL A 3 -5.54 -4.85 1.49
CA VAL A 3 -4.54 -5.83 1.05
C VAL A 3 -4.11 -6.66 2.26
N ALA A 4 -4.12 -7.99 2.13
CA ALA A 4 -3.78 -8.89 3.22
C ALA A 4 -2.29 -8.86 3.59
N ASP A 5 -1.42 -8.76 2.59
CA ASP A 5 0.03 -8.66 2.76
C ASP A 5 0.56 -7.42 2.03
N VAL A 6 0.79 -6.37 2.81
CA VAL A 6 1.20 -5.06 2.31
C VAL A 6 2.61 -5.06 1.77
N ASP A 7 3.54 -5.77 2.41
CA ASP A 7 4.93 -5.84 1.97
C ASP A 7 5.05 -6.60 0.65
N ALA A 8 4.37 -7.74 0.52
CA ALA A 8 4.34 -8.51 -0.72
C ALA A 8 3.64 -7.76 -1.87
N HIS A 9 2.65 -6.91 -1.56
CA HIS A 9 2.02 -6.07 -2.57
C HIS A 9 2.91 -4.90 -2.98
N CYS A 10 3.56 -4.24 -2.02
CA CYS A 10 4.53 -3.18 -2.28
C CYS A 10 5.67 -3.66 -3.19
N ALA A 11 6.24 -4.83 -2.89
CA ALA A 11 7.28 -5.44 -3.72
C ALA A 11 6.81 -5.70 -5.16
N ARG A 12 5.57 -6.18 -5.33
CA ARG A 12 4.96 -6.38 -6.65
C ARG A 12 4.71 -5.06 -7.38
N ALA A 13 4.20 -4.04 -6.69
CA ALA A 13 3.98 -2.72 -7.27
C ALA A 13 5.30 -2.12 -7.76
N ARG A 14 6.36 -2.22 -6.95
CA ARG A 14 7.71 -1.77 -7.29
C ARG A 14 8.28 -2.52 -8.49
N ALA A 15 8.13 -3.84 -8.54
CA ALA A 15 8.55 -4.66 -9.68
C ALA A 15 7.78 -4.34 -10.97
N ALA A 16 6.53 -3.91 -10.86
CA ALA A 16 5.69 -3.47 -11.98
C ALA A 16 6.00 -2.03 -12.45
N GLY A 17 6.94 -1.33 -11.80
CA GLY A 17 7.34 0.04 -12.15
C GLY A 17 6.54 1.14 -11.44
N ALA A 18 5.68 0.80 -10.47
CA ALA A 18 5.04 1.81 -9.63
C ALA A 18 6.08 2.47 -8.71
N ALA A 19 5.95 3.78 -8.52
CA ALA A 19 6.81 4.52 -7.61
C ALA A 19 6.23 4.46 -6.19
N ILE A 20 6.99 3.90 -5.24
CA ILE A 20 6.58 3.87 -3.83
C ILE A 20 6.75 5.28 -3.25
N VAL A 21 5.64 5.97 -3.02
CA VAL A 21 5.63 7.33 -2.45
C VAL A 21 5.66 7.30 -0.93
N MET A 22 5.20 6.19 -0.33
CA MET A 22 5.31 5.95 1.10
C MET A 22 5.58 4.46 1.33
N GLU A 23 6.75 4.16 1.91
CA GLU A 23 7.15 2.79 2.24
C GLU A 23 6.19 2.14 3.24
N PRO A 24 6.03 0.81 3.23
CA PRO A 24 5.21 0.07 4.19
C PRO A 24 5.51 0.43 5.66
N TYR A 25 4.52 0.99 6.34
CA TYR A 25 4.61 1.42 7.72
C TYR A 25 3.47 0.85 8.57
N ASN A 26 3.76 0.66 9.87
CA ASN A 26 2.75 0.29 10.84
C ASN A 26 2.07 1.57 11.33
N THR A 27 0.75 1.53 11.36
CA THR A 27 -0.11 2.59 11.90
C THR A 27 -0.30 2.40 13.40
N GLU A 28 -0.68 3.48 14.09
CA GLU A 28 -0.93 3.48 15.53
C GLU A 28 -2.11 2.57 15.94
N TYR A 29 -3.04 2.33 15.01
CA TYR A 29 -4.19 1.45 15.17
C TYR A 29 -3.92 0.01 14.68
N GLY A 30 -2.65 -0.39 14.60
CA GLY A 30 -2.25 -1.79 14.34
C GLY A 30 -2.42 -2.27 12.91
N SER A 31 -2.82 -1.40 11.97
CA SER A 31 -2.82 -1.72 10.54
C SER A 31 -1.44 -1.47 9.93
N ARG A 32 -1.18 -2.08 8.78
CA ARG A 32 0.00 -1.82 7.95
C ARG A 32 -0.45 -1.16 6.66
N ASN A 33 0.17 -0.06 6.26
CA ASN A 33 -0.23 0.73 5.10
C ASN A 33 0.99 1.11 4.25
N TYR A 34 0.78 1.34 2.96
CA TYR A 34 1.75 1.97 2.06
C TYR A 34 1.04 2.76 0.98
N ALA A 35 1.76 3.63 0.26
CA ALA A 35 1.23 4.34 -0.88
C ALA A 35 2.16 4.23 -2.08
N ALA A 36 1.57 4.06 -3.27
CA ALA A 36 2.29 3.98 -4.53
C ALA A 36 1.62 4.84 -5.60
N ARG A 37 2.45 5.37 -6.49
CA ARG A 37 2.04 6.04 -7.70
C ARG A 37 2.13 5.07 -8.88
N ASP A 38 1.03 4.86 -9.58
CA ASP A 38 1.00 4.01 -10.78
C ASP A 38 1.68 4.70 -11.98
N LEU A 39 1.75 3.96 -13.10
CA LEU A 39 2.38 4.42 -14.35
C LEU A 39 1.60 5.56 -15.03
N GLU A 40 0.31 5.68 -14.74
CA GLU A 40 -0.55 6.78 -15.22
C GLU A 40 -0.42 8.02 -14.34
N GLY A 41 0.30 7.90 -13.22
CA GLY A 41 0.60 8.97 -12.30
C GLY A 41 -0.41 9.12 -11.17
N ASN A 42 -1.38 8.20 -11.00
CA ASN A 42 -2.35 8.23 -9.92
C ASN A 42 -1.72 7.68 -8.62
N VAL A 43 -2.07 8.29 -7.49
CA VAL A 43 -1.58 7.86 -6.18
C VAL A 43 -2.64 7.03 -5.48
N TRP A 44 -2.23 5.83 -5.04
CA TRP A 44 -3.07 4.86 -4.38
C TRP A 44 -2.52 4.50 -3.01
N SER A 45 -3.40 4.41 -2.02
CA SER A 45 -3.08 3.94 -0.68
C SER A 45 -3.63 2.54 -0.45
N PHE A 46 -2.79 1.65 0.05
CA PHE A 46 -3.11 0.26 0.34
C PHE A 46 -2.85 -0.02 1.82
N GLY A 47 -3.62 -0.92 2.41
CA GLY A 47 -3.40 -1.28 3.79
C GLY A 47 -4.25 -2.43 4.28
N THR A 48 -3.99 -2.87 5.50
CA THR A 48 -4.73 -3.95 6.15
C THR A 48 -5.97 -3.46 6.89
N TYR A 49 -6.21 -2.14 6.94
CA TYR A 49 -7.39 -1.59 7.59
C TYR A 49 -8.67 -2.03 6.86
N ARG A 50 -9.52 -2.76 7.57
CA ARG A 50 -10.92 -2.97 7.19
C ARG A 50 -11.77 -2.17 8.19
N PRO A 51 -12.53 -1.15 7.75
CA PRO A 51 -13.53 -0.56 8.64
C PRO A 51 -14.47 -1.68 9.10
N ALA A 52 -14.78 -1.70 10.39
CA ALA A 52 -15.79 -2.61 10.94
C ALA A 52 -17.15 -2.36 10.24
N PRO A 53 -18.00 -3.40 10.09
CA PRO A 53 -19.32 -3.28 9.47
C PRO A 53 -20.23 -2.28 10.18
#